data_AF-A7X7T3-F1
#
_entry.id   AF-A7X7T3-F1
#
_cell.length_a   1.000
_cell.length_b   1.000
_cell.length_c   1.000
_cell.angle_alpha   90.00
_cell.angle_beta   90.00
_cell.angle_gamma   90.00
#
_symmetry.space_group_name_H-M   'P 1'
#
loop_
_entity.id
_entity.type
_entity.pdbx_description
1 polymer ?
#
loop_
_entity_poly.entity_id
_entity_poly.type
_entity_poly.pdbx_seq_one_letter_code
_entity_poly.pdbx_strand_id
1 'polypeptide(L)' 'GLGVDPRCRCIKTESRRIGKHIESVELYPPSPHCKDTEIMLVFTL' A
#
# COMPACT_ATOMS: atom_id res chain seq x y z
N GLY A 1 -11.22 24.52 2.35
CA GLY A 1 -10.59 23.66 1.33
C GLY A 1 -11.05 22.24 1.56
N LEU A 2 -11.40 21.50 0.51
CA LEU A 2 -11.79 20.08 0.58
C LEU A 2 -10.57 19.25 0.99
N GLY A 3 -10.22 19.29 2.27
CA GLY A 3 -9.15 18.51 2.86
C GLY A 3 -9.60 17.08 2.98
N VAL A 4 -9.09 16.21 2.10
CA VAL A 4 -9.23 14.76 2.27
C VAL A 4 -8.54 14.43 3.60
N ASP A 5 -9.29 13.89 4.55
CA ASP A 5 -8.73 13.40 5.81
C ASP A 5 -7.56 12.45 5.49
N PRO A 6 -6.36 12.66 6.05
CA PRO A 6 -5.19 11.91 5.65
C PRO A 6 -5.34 10.45 6.12
N ARG A 7 -5.69 9.58 5.18
CA ARG A 7 -5.83 8.14 5.37
C ARG A 7 -4.60 7.42 4.84
N CYS A 8 -4.37 6.19 5.31
CA CYS A 8 -3.44 5.26 4.68
C CYS A 8 -3.72 5.16 3.18
N ARG A 9 -2.68 4.93 2.38
CA ARG A 9 -2.78 4.74 0.92
C ARG A 9 -3.52 3.44 0.59
N CYS A 10 -3.27 2.39 1.38
CA CYS A 10 -3.90 1.09 1.24
C CYS A 10 -5.33 1.11 1.78
N ILE A 11 -6.30 0.77 0.92
CA ILE A 11 -7.72 0.64 1.30
C ILE A 11 -8.03 -0.80 1.75
N LYS A 12 -7.37 -1.79 1.14
CA LYS A 12 -7.47 -3.22 1.44
C LYS A 12 -6.11 -3.86 1.28
N THR A 13 -5.88 -4.92 2.03
CA THR A 13 -4.66 -5.73 1.98
C THR A 13 -4.97 -7.10 1.39
N GLU A 14 -3.99 -7.67 0.67
CA GLU A 14 -4.05 -9.03 0.14
C GLU A 14 -2.97 -9.85 0.85
N SER A 15 -3.35 -11.01 1.40
CA SER A 15 -2.45 -11.87 2.18
C SER A 15 -2.09 -13.17 1.48
N ARG A 16 -2.66 -13.43 0.30
CA ARG A 16 -2.27 -14.57 -0.53
C ARG A 16 -0.81 -14.46 -0.92
N ARG A 17 -0.14 -15.62 -1.02
CA ARG A 17 1.21 -15.68 -1.59
C ARG A 17 1.14 -15.38 -3.07
N ILE A 18 1.58 -14.20 -3.47
CA ILE A 18 1.68 -13.79 -4.87
C ILE A 18 3.16 -13.62 -5.17
N GLY A 19 3.74 -14.54 -5.94
CA GLY A 19 5.19 -14.55 -6.22
C GLY A 19 5.52 -14.19 -7.66
N LYS A 20 4.95 -14.91 -8.63
CA LYS A 20 5.41 -14.87 -10.03
C LYS A 20 4.90 -13.68 -10.86
N HIS A 21 4.00 -12.88 -10.33
CA HIS A 21 3.33 -11.80 -11.06
C HIS A 21 3.66 -10.40 -10.52
N ILE A 22 4.57 -10.28 -9.53
CA ILE A 22 4.94 -8.97 -8.98
C ILE A 22 5.90 -8.29 -9.95
N GLU A 23 5.47 -7.14 -10.48
CA GLU A 23 6.29 -6.25 -11.29
C GLU A 23 7.19 -5.37 -10.40
N SER A 24 6.59 -4.76 -9.36
CA SER A 24 7.30 -3.88 -8.46
C SER A 24 6.73 -3.93 -7.04
N VAL A 25 7.58 -3.55 -6.09
CA VAL A 25 7.24 -3.44 -4.67
C VAL A 25 7.63 -2.05 -4.20
N GLU A 26 6.64 -1.29 -3.75
CA GLU A 26 6.84 0.00 -3.10
C GLU A 26 6.57 -0.12 -1.60
N LEU A 27 7.47 0.46 -0.80
CA LEU A 27 7.41 0.43 0.66
C LEU A 27 7.23 1.84 1.18
N TYR A 28 6.19 2.04 2.00
CA TYR A 28 5.94 3.29 2.68
C TYR A 28 6.04 3.08 4.20
N PRO A 29 7.04 3.69 4.86
CA PRO A 29 7.19 3.55 6.30
C PRO A 29 6.03 4.23 7.04
N PRO A 30 5.86 3.94 8.35
CA PRO A 30 4.88 4.62 9.18
C PRO A 30 5.01 6.14 9.11
N SER A 31 3.86 6.81 9.14
CA SER A 31 3.73 8.26 9.14
C SER A 31 2.79 8.72 10.27
N PRO A 32 2.74 10.02 10.60
CA PRO A 32 1.77 10.53 11.59
C PRO A 32 0.30 10.18 11.29
N HIS A 33 -0.02 9.88 10.03
CA HIS A 33 -1.37 9.59 9.56
C HIS A 33 -1.63 8.10 9.27
N CYS A 34 -0.59 7.27 9.30
CA CYS A 34 -0.71 5.82 9.11
C CYS A 34 0.38 5.11 9.91
N LYS A 35 0.01 4.36 10.95
CA LYS A 35 0.97 3.73 11.88
C LYS A 35 1.63 2.48 11.30
N ASP A 36 1.02 1.91 10.27
CA ASP A 36 1.49 0.68 9.64
C ASP A 36 2.48 1.00 8.52
N THR A 37 3.42 0.09 8.29
CA THR A 37 4.18 0.10 7.04
C THR A 37 3.24 -0.36 5.93
N GLU A 38 3.08 0.46 4.91
CA GLU A 38 2.27 0.11 3.75
C GLU A 38 3.16 -0.50 2.68
N ILE A 39 2.69 -1.60 2.09
CA ILE A 39 3.38 -2.29 0.98
C ILE A 39 2.43 -2.27 -0.21
N MET A 40 2.86 -1.63 -1.29
CA MET A 40 2.13 -1.59 -2.55
C MET A 40 2.81 -2.54 -3.54
N LEU A 41 2.02 -3.45 -4.09
CA LEU A 41 2.46 -4.41 -5.10
C LEU A 41 1.84 -4.01 -6.44
N VAL A 42 2.67 -3.85 -7.46
CA VAL A 42 2.22 -3.74 -8.86
C VAL A 42 2.35 -5.11 -9.49
N PHE A 43 1.33 -5.53 -10.22
CA PHE A 43 1.31 -6.81 -10.92
C PHE A 43 1.26 -6.59 -12.43
N THR A 44 2.03 -7.40 -13.17
CA THR A 44 1.85 -7.52 -14.61
C THR A 44 0.63 -8.42 -14.91
N LEU A 45 -0.13 -8.08 -15.94
CA LEU A 45 -1.26 -8.88 -16.45
C LEU A 45 -0.79 -10.02 -17.35
#